data_AF-A0A934XX54-F1
#
_entry.id   AF-A0A934XX54-F1
#
_cell.length_a   1.000
_cell.length_b   1.000
_cell.length_c   1.000
_cell.angle_alpha   90.00
_cell.angle_beta   90.00
_cell.angle_gamma   90.00
#
_symmetry.space_group_name_H-M   'P 1'
#
loop_
_entity.id
_entity.type
_entity.pdbx_description
1 polymer ?
#
loop_
_entity_poly.entity_id
_entity_poly.type
_entity_poly.pdbx_seq_one_letter_code
_entity_poly.pdbx_strand_id
1 'polypeptide(L)'
;MLPASVRRHAAELDAALAGIKLCDPAIGSGAFPVGMLHEIVQARLALDTQLKSGRTPYALKRHAIQQSIYGVDIDGGAVEIAKLRLWLSLVVDEESYADIQPLPNLDYKIVQGNSLGPGGDKPVQCGALCRSRCAQTALF
;
A
#
# COMPACT_ATOMS: atom_id res chain seq x y z
N MET A 1 -11.77 20.67 -13.03
CA MET A 1 -10.71 21.45 -12.36
C MET A 1 -10.84 21.30 -10.84
N LEU A 2 -9.74 21.12 -10.11
CA LEU A 2 -9.77 20.99 -8.64
C LEU A 2 -10.24 22.30 -7.98
N PRO A 3 -11.02 22.26 -6.87
CA PRO A 3 -11.43 23.46 -6.13
C PRO A 3 -10.25 24.29 -5.60
N ALA A 4 -10.44 25.61 -5.43
CA ALA A 4 -9.38 26.52 -4.98
C ALA A 4 -8.79 26.16 -3.61
N SER A 5 -9.63 25.64 -2.70
CA SER A 5 -9.20 25.14 -1.39
C SER A 5 -8.23 23.96 -1.51
N VAL A 6 -8.52 23.00 -2.41
CA VAL A 6 -7.67 21.83 -2.66
C VAL A 6 -6.34 22.25 -3.27
N ARG A 7 -6.35 23.17 -4.25
CA ARG A 7 -5.11 23.67 -4.86
C ARG A 7 -4.19 24.35 -3.84
N ARG A 8 -4.76 25.16 -2.93
CA ARG A 8 -4.00 25.87 -1.89
C ARG A 8 -3.27 24.91 -0.95
N HIS A 9 -3.86 23.77 -0.62
CA HIS A 9 -3.31 22.79 0.32
C HIS A 9 -2.80 21.52 -0.36
N ALA A 10 -2.50 21.57 -1.67
CA ALA A 10 -2.19 20.38 -2.46
C ALA A 10 -0.97 19.61 -1.90
N ALA A 11 0.04 20.33 -1.42
CA ALA A 11 1.24 19.71 -0.84
C ALA A 11 0.95 18.99 0.49
N GLU A 12 0.16 19.63 1.37
CA GLU A 12 -0.25 19.04 2.65
C GLU A 12 -1.15 17.82 2.44
N LEU A 13 -2.08 17.89 1.48
CA LEU A 13 -2.94 16.78 1.11
C LEU A 13 -2.14 15.61 0.52
N ASP A 14 -1.17 15.87 -0.37
CA ASP A 14 -0.32 14.80 -0.91
C ASP A 14 0.52 14.14 0.18
N ALA A 15 1.08 14.92 1.11
CA ALA A 15 1.83 14.40 2.25
C ALA A 15 0.94 13.55 3.16
N ALA A 16 -0.29 14.00 3.44
CA ALA A 16 -1.25 13.24 4.22
C ALA A 16 -1.64 11.92 3.51
N LEU A 17 -1.92 11.96 2.21
CA LEU A 17 -2.23 10.78 1.40
C LEU A 17 -1.06 9.79 1.34
N ALA A 18 0.18 10.28 1.25
CA ALA A 18 1.38 9.46 1.32
C ALA A 18 1.56 8.80 2.70
N GLY A 19 1.07 9.43 3.76
CA GLY A 19 1.15 8.94 5.13
C GLY A 19 0.09 7.89 5.51
N ILE A 20 -0.93 7.67 4.68
CA ILE A 20 -2.04 6.74 4.99
C ILE A 20 -1.50 5.34 5.28
N LYS A 21 -2.06 4.71 6.32
CA LYS A 21 -1.85 3.31 6.64
C LYS A 21 -3.19 2.60 6.64
N LEU A 22 -3.33 1.57 5.81
CA LEU A 22 -4.48 0.70 5.67
C LEU A 22 -4.13 -0.67 6.23
N CYS A 23 -4.97 -1.18 7.13
CA CYS A 23 -4.81 -2.52 7.68
C CYS A 23 -6.09 -3.33 7.48
N ASP A 24 -5.98 -4.44 6.76
CA ASP A 24 -7.08 -5.37 6.53
C ASP A 24 -6.89 -6.67 7.34
N PRO A 25 -7.67 -6.90 8.42
CA PRO A 25 -7.49 -8.05 9.30
C PRO A 25 -8.00 -9.39 8.72
N ALA A 26 -8.71 -9.37 7.59
CA ALA A 26 -9.18 -10.56 6.88
C ALA A 26 -9.08 -10.28 5.38
N ILE A 27 -7.84 -10.10 4.92
CA ILE A 27 -7.52 -9.55 3.60
C ILE A 27 -8.07 -10.39 2.44
N GLY A 28 -8.31 -11.69 2.67
CA GLY A 28 -8.76 -12.63 1.67
C GLY A 28 -7.88 -12.56 0.43
N SER A 29 -8.51 -12.52 -0.75
CA SER A 29 -7.82 -12.38 -2.04
C SER A 29 -7.22 -10.98 -2.30
N GLY A 30 -7.34 -10.02 -1.37
CA GLY A 30 -6.78 -8.68 -1.51
C GLY A 30 -7.59 -7.73 -2.42
N ALA A 31 -8.89 -7.98 -2.63
CA ALA A 31 -9.75 -7.10 -3.45
C ALA A 31 -9.86 -5.69 -2.86
N PHE A 32 -10.12 -5.60 -1.56
CA PHE A 32 -10.28 -4.33 -0.86
C PHE A 32 -8.99 -3.49 -0.86
N PRO A 33 -7.80 -4.03 -0.48
CA PRO A 33 -6.55 -3.28 -0.57
C PRO A 33 -6.19 -2.78 -1.96
N VAL A 34 -6.51 -3.54 -3.01
CA VAL A 34 -6.25 -3.12 -4.41
C VAL A 34 -7.22 -2.01 -4.83
N GLY A 35 -8.47 -2.04 -4.38
CA GLY A 35 -9.39 -0.91 -4.53
C GLY A 35 -8.83 0.35 -3.87
N MET A 36 -8.44 0.25 -2.60
CA MET A 36 -7.85 1.37 -1.86
C MET A 36 -6.52 1.87 -2.45
N LEU A 37 -5.70 0.97 -3.00
CA LEU A 37 -4.49 1.32 -3.76
C LEU A 37 -4.83 2.28 -4.91
N HIS A 38 -5.84 1.93 -5.71
CA HIS A 38 -6.26 2.76 -6.82
C HIS A 38 -6.78 4.12 -6.35
N GLU A 39 -7.63 4.16 -5.32
CA GLU A 39 -8.16 5.42 -4.79
C GLU A 39 -7.05 6.36 -4.28
N ILE A 40 -6.08 5.84 -3.53
CA ILE A 40 -4.94 6.63 -3.03
C ILE A 40 -4.09 7.16 -4.19
N VAL A 41 -3.81 6.31 -5.19
CA VAL A 41 -2.98 6.70 -6.34
C VAL A 41 -3.70 7.73 -7.21
N GLN A 42 -4.99 7.55 -7.49
CA GLN A 42 -5.78 8.50 -8.26
C GLN A 42 -5.90 9.86 -7.55
N ALA A 43 -6.11 9.86 -6.24
CA ALA A 43 -6.11 11.10 -5.46
C ALA A 43 -4.79 11.86 -5.56
N ARG A 44 -3.65 11.15 -5.47
CA ARG A 44 -2.31 11.77 -5.58
C ARG A 44 -1.96 12.21 -7.00
N LEU A 45 -2.39 11.46 -8.02
CA LEU A 45 -2.25 11.85 -9.42
C LEU A 45 -3.05 13.13 -9.74
N ALA A 46 -4.26 13.27 -9.20
CA ALA A 46 -5.06 14.48 -9.37
C ALA A 46 -4.33 15.73 -8.81
N LEU A 47 -3.63 15.58 -7.69
CA LEU A 47 -2.82 16.64 -7.08
C LEU A 47 -1.52 16.92 -7.84
N ASP A 48 -1.00 15.96 -8.61
CA ASP A 48 0.25 16.11 -9.38
C ASP A 48 0.17 17.27 -10.38
N THR A 49 -1.01 17.54 -10.94
CA THR A 49 -1.26 18.70 -11.82
C THR A 49 -0.94 20.05 -11.17
N GLN A 50 -1.05 20.14 -9.85
CA GLN A 50 -0.75 21.35 -9.08
C GLN A 50 0.71 21.35 -8.61
N LEU A 51 1.23 20.18 -8.25
CA LEU A 51 2.57 20.03 -7.69
C LEU A 51 3.67 19.98 -8.75
N LYS A 52 3.32 19.68 -10.02
CA LYS A 52 4.24 19.51 -11.15
C LYS A 52 5.39 18.54 -10.85
N SER A 53 5.11 17.52 -10.06
CA SER A 53 6.11 16.57 -9.57
C SER A 53 6.48 15.49 -10.60
N GLY A 54 5.69 15.32 -11.67
CA GLY A 54 6.04 14.42 -12.78
C GLY A 54 6.05 12.95 -12.38
N ARG A 55 5.26 12.58 -11.38
CA ARG A 55 5.27 11.23 -10.80
C ARG A 55 4.44 10.28 -11.67
N THR A 56 4.97 9.08 -11.87
CA THR A 56 4.28 8.04 -12.64
C THR A 56 3.27 7.28 -11.74
N PRO A 57 2.18 6.73 -12.31
CA PRO A 57 1.29 5.83 -11.61
C PRO A 57 2.04 4.66 -10.95
N TYR A 58 3.02 4.09 -11.67
CA TYR A 58 3.91 3.05 -11.15
C TYR A 58 4.61 3.45 -9.85
N ALA A 59 5.24 4.64 -9.83
CA ALA A 59 5.96 5.11 -8.64
C ALA A 59 5.01 5.31 -7.44
N LEU A 60 3.80 5.83 -7.68
CA LEU A 60 2.80 6.03 -6.65
C LEU A 60 2.23 4.71 -6.13
N LYS A 61 1.94 3.74 -7.02
CA LYS A 61 1.51 2.39 -6.64
C LYS A 61 2.58 1.68 -5.82
N ARG A 62 3.85 1.74 -6.27
CA ARG A 62 4.99 1.15 -5.55
C ARG A 62 5.09 1.72 -4.13
N HIS A 63 5.02 3.03 -4.00
CA HIS A 63 5.01 3.70 -2.70
C HIS A 63 3.84 3.24 -1.82
N ALA A 64 2.62 3.22 -2.37
CA ALA A 64 1.42 2.83 -1.62
C ALA A 64 1.48 1.35 -1.15
N ILE A 65 1.88 0.42 -2.01
CA ILE A 65 2.06 -0.99 -1.66
C ILE A 65 3.12 -1.15 -0.56
N GLN A 66 4.25 -0.45 -0.65
CA GLN A 66 5.35 -0.60 0.30
C GLN A 66 5.08 0.03 1.67
N GLN A 67 4.41 1.19 1.68
CA GLN A 67 4.28 2.00 2.89
C GLN A 67 2.89 2.00 3.49
N SER A 68 1.85 1.82 2.69
CA SER A 68 0.48 2.12 3.08
C SER A 68 -0.38 0.87 3.28
N ILE A 69 -0.08 -0.25 2.63
CA ILE A 69 -0.97 -1.43 2.63
C ILE A 69 -0.43 -2.53 3.55
N TYR A 70 -1.29 -3.02 4.42
CA TYR A 70 -1.03 -4.09 5.38
C TYR A 70 -2.24 -5.01 5.45
N GLY A 71 -2.04 -6.30 5.65
CA GLY A 71 -3.14 -7.22 5.82
C GLY A 71 -2.77 -8.55 6.43
N VAL A 72 -3.76 -9.21 7.00
CA VAL A 72 -3.64 -10.51 7.65
C VAL A 72 -4.76 -11.40 7.15
N ASP A 73 -4.48 -12.67 6.89
CA ASP A 73 -5.50 -13.70 6.70
C ASP A 73 -5.13 -14.98 7.44
N ILE A 74 -6.12 -15.77 7.83
CA ILE A 74 -5.88 -17.09 8.43
C ILE A 74 -5.44 -18.12 7.38
N ASP A 75 -5.91 -17.97 6.14
CA ASP A 75 -5.56 -18.82 5.02
C ASP A 75 -4.31 -18.31 4.29
N GLY A 76 -3.24 -19.12 4.30
CA GLY A 76 -2.02 -18.82 3.55
C GLY A 76 -2.25 -18.74 2.04
N GLY A 77 -3.22 -19.49 1.50
CA GLY A 77 -3.58 -19.40 0.08
C GLY A 77 -4.13 -18.02 -0.28
N ALA A 78 -5.02 -17.48 0.55
CA ALA A 78 -5.54 -16.12 0.41
C ALA A 78 -4.43 -15.06 0.44
N VAL A 79 -3.48 -15.19 1.38
CA VAL A 79 -2.30 -14.30 1.49
C VAL A 79 -1.49 -14.26 0.18
N GLU A 80 -1.19 -15.42 -0.40
CA GLU A 80 -0.41 -15.48 -1.65
C GLU A 80 -1.19 -14.91 -2.84
N ILE A 81 -2.51 -15.15 -2.92
CA ILE A 81 -3.38 -14.54 -3.93
C ILE A 81 -3.39 -13.01 -3.78
N ALA A 82 -3.47 -12.49 -2.55
CA ALA A 82 -3.44 -11.05 -2.30
C ALA A 82 -2.09 -10.42 -2.71
N LYS A 83 -0.96 -11.07 -2.37
CA LYS A 83 0.38 -10.63 -2.81
C LYS A 83 0.50 -10.59 -4.32
N LEU A 84 0.06 -11.65 -5.01
CA LEU A 84 0.06 -11.74 -6.47
C LEU A 84 -0.81 -10.63 -7.09
N ARG A 85 -2.00 -10.39 -6.55
CA ARG A 85 -2.90 -9.35 -7.06
C ARG A 85 -2.30 -7.95 -6.91
N LEU A 86 -1.68 -7.65 -5.76
CA LEU A 86 -0.96 -6.39 -5.57
C LEU A 86 0.22 -6.26 -6.53
N TRP A 87 0.97 -7.33 -6.77
CA TRP A 87 2.06 -7.32 -7.75
C TRP A 87 1.58 -7.03 -9.18
N LEU A 88 0.55 -7.74 -9.64
CA LEU A 88 -0.03 -7.53 -10.97
C LEU A 88 -0.53 -6.10 -11.14
N SER A 89 -1.10 -5.52 -10.08
CA SER A 89 -1.53 -4.12 -10.09
C SER A 89 -0.38 -3.12 -10.29
N LEU A 90 0.85 -3.49 -9.92
CA LEU A 90 2.05 -2.69 -10.12
C LEU A 90 2.64 -2.89 -11.52
N VAL A 91 2.78 -4.15 -11.97
CA VAL A 91 3.44 -4.48 -13.25
C VAL A 91 2.63 -3.99 -14.47
N VAL A 92 1.30 -3.94 -14.38
CA VAL A 92 0.46 -3.47 -15.48
C VAL A 92 0.71 -2.01 -15.88
N ASP A 93 1.28 -1.20 -14.99
CA ASP A 93 1.59 0.21 -15.23
C ASP A 93 3.01 0.44 -15.78
N GLU A 94 3.81 -0.61 -15.93
CA GLU A 94 5.16 -0.52 -16.49
C GLU A 94 5.14 -0.80 -17.99
N GLU A 95 5.59 0.16 -18.79
CA GLU A 95 5.61 0.04 -20.26
C GLU A 95 6.84 -0.72 -20.76
N SER A 96 7.92 -0.75 -19.97
CA SER A 96 9.20 -1.37 -20.30
C SER A 96 9.50 -2.56 -19.40
N TYR A 97 9.51 -3.77 -19.96
CA TYR A 97 9.93 -4.97 -19.23
C TYR A 97 11.38 -4.89 -18.69
N ALA A 98 12.22 -4.04 -19.28
CA ALA A 98 13.62 -3.88 -18.88
C ALA A 98 13.78 -3.09 -17.56
N ASP A 99 12.79 -2.27 -17.20
CA ASP A 99 12.84 -1.36 -16.05
C ASP A 99 12.03 -1.86 -14.85
N ILE A 100 11.38 -3.03 -14.96
CA ILE A 100 10.61 -3.66 -13.89
C ILE A 100 11.53 -3.91 -12.69
N GLN A 101 11.36 -3.08 -11.66
CA GLN A 101 12.04 -3.28 -10.39
C GLN A 101 11.53 -4.56 -9.72
N PRO A 102 12.40 -5.28 -9.00
CA PRO A 102 12.01 -6.47 -8.28
C PRO A 102 10.87 -6.16 -7.30
N LEU A 103 10.10 -7.22 -7.02
CA LEU A 103 8.93 -7.18 -6.15
C LEU A 103 9.30 -6.46 -4.83
N PRO A 104 8.52 -5.44 -4.41
CA PRO A 104 8.68 -4.93 -3.06
C PRO A 104 8.47 -6.07 -2.06
N ASN A 105 9.28 -6.16 -1.01
CA ASN A 105 9.10 -7.22 -0.01
C ASN A 105 7.73 -7.08 0.68
N LEU A 106 6.76 -7.88 0.23
CA LEU A 106 5.39 -7.94 0.74
C LEU A 106 5.25 -8.90 1.93
N ASP A 107 6.25 -9.75 2.19
CA ASP A 107 6.17 -10.83 3.18
C ASP A 107 6.00 -10.31 4.61
N TYR A 108 6.45 -9.09 4.88
CA TYR A 108 6.28 -8.42 6.17
C TYR A 108 5.04 -7.52 6.24
N LYS A 109 4.23 -7.46 5.18
CA LYS A 109 3.08 -6.56 5.05
C LYS A 109 1.77 -7.31 4.91
N ILE A 110 1.78 -8.39 4.14
CA ILE A 110 0.65 -9.30 3.97
C ILE A 110 1.07 -10.66 4.51
N VAL A 111 0.45 -11.06 5.62
CA VAL A 111 0.94 -12.15 6.48
C VAL A 111 -0.17 -13.14 6.80
N GLN A 112 0.19 -14.41 6.92
CA GLN A 112 -0.72 -15.40 7.47
C GLN A 112 -0.76 -15.24 9.00
N GLY A 113 -1.96 -15.18 9.59
CA GLY A 113 -2.12 -15.08 11.03
C GLY A 113 -3.57 -14.96 11.48
N ASN A 114 -3.76 -15.09 12.79
CA ASN A 114 -5.05 -14.87 13.43
C ASN A 114 -5.18 -13.42 13.92
N SER A 115 -6.13 -12.69 13.34
CA SER A 115 -6.40 -11.29 13.69
C SER A 115 -7.22 -11.10 14.98
N LEU A 116 -7.83 -12.15 15.54
CA LEU A 116 -8.81 -12.08 16.65
C LEU A 116 -8.22 -12.26 18.07
N GLY A 117 -6.92 -12.52 18.26
CA GLY A 117 -6.27 -12.55 19.59
C GLY A 117 -5.49 -13.84 19.92
N PRO A 118 -4.87 -13.94 21.12
CA PRO A 118 -3.81 -14.91 21.41
C PRO A 118 -4.40 -16.30 21.71
N GLY A 119 -4.81 -17.01 20.67
CA GLY A 119 -5.17 -18.42 20.74
C GLY A 119 -4.24 -19.24 19.86
N GLY A 120 -3.32 -19.97 20.48
CA GLY A 120 -2.62 -21.13 19.90
C GLY A 120 -1.50 -20.86 18.89
N ASP A 121 -1.72 -19.94 17.94
CA ASP A 121 -0.77 -19.62 16.86
C ASP A 121 -0.38 -18.15 16.93
N LYS A 122 0.90 -17.85 16.66
CA LYS A 122 1.53 -16.54 16.90
C LYS A 122 0.62 -15.37 16.47
N PRO A 123 0.18 -14.49 17.40
CA PRO A 123 -0.73 -13.41 17.05
C PRO A 123 -0.01 -12.37 16.19
N VAL A 124 -0.38 -12.29 14.91
CA VAL A 124 0.10 -11.24 14.02
C VAL A 124 -0.94 -10.13 14.00
N GLN A 125 -0.86 -9.24 14.98
CA GLN A 125 -1.80 -8.12 15.04
C GLN A 125 -1.56 -7.14 13.89
N CYS A 126 -2.58 -6.94 13.06
CA CYS A 126 -2.60 -5.91 12.02
C CYS A 126 -2.15 -4.53 12.57
N GLY A 127 -2.57 -4.18 13.78
CA GLY A 127 -2.15 -2.95 14.46
C GLY A 127 -0.64 -2.86 14.77
N ALA A 128 0.03 -3.98 15.04
CA ALA A 128 1.47 -4.01 15.22
C ALA A 128 2.21 -3.86 13.87
N LEU A 129 1.66 -4.42 12.78
CA LEU A 129 2.18 -4.23 11.42
C LEU A 129 2.13 -2.77 10.96
N CYS A 130 1.02 -2.07 11.23
CA CYS A 130 0.89 -0.65 10.91
C CYS A 130 1.83 0.24 11.75
N ARG A 131 2.13 -0.15 13.00
CA ARG A 131 2.96 0.63 13.94
C ARG A 131 4.46 0.34 13.86
N SER A 132 4.87 -0.79 13.30
CA SER A 132 6.27 -1.28 13.34
C SER A 132 7.28 -0.45 12.54
N ARG A 133 6.85 0.56 11.75
CA ARG A 133 7.77 1.48 11.02
C ARG A 133 7.99 2.86 11.65
N CYS A 134 7.49 3.15 12.85
CA CYS A 134 8.11 4.24 13.62
C CYS A 134 9.53 3.88 14.13
N ALA A 135 9.96 2.62 14.04
CA ALA A 135 11.23 2.16 14.63
C ALA A 135 12.28 1.59 13.65
N GLN A 136 12.04 1.57 12.33
CA GLN A 136 12.97 0.96 11.36
C GLN A 136 13.45 1.92 10.26
N THR A 137 13.83 3.14 10.65
CA THR A 137 14.71 4.02 9.86
C THR A 137 16.17 3.94 10.32
N ALA A 138 16.55 2.89 11.05
CA ALA A 138 17.93 2.54 11.33
C ALA A 138 18.13 1.07 10.94
N LEU A 139 19.17 0.78 10.15
CA LEU A 139 19.52 -0.51 9.53
C LEU A 139 18.86 -0.74 8.17
N PHE A 140 19.26 0.05 7.17
CA PHE A 140 20.31 -0.32 6.19
C PHE A 140 21.04 0.95 5.76
#